data_AF-A0A833A2T5-F1
#
_entry.id   AF-A0A833A2T5-F1
#
_cell.length_a   1.000
_cell.length_b   1.000
_cell.length_c   1.000
_cell.angle_alpha   90.00
_cell.angle_beta   90.00
_cell.angle_gamma   90.00
#
_symmetry.space_group_name_H-M   'P 1'
#
loop_
_entity.id
_entity.type
_entity.pdbx_description
1 polymer ?
#
loop_
_entity_poly.entity_id
_entity_poly.type
_entity_poly.pdbx_seq_one_letter_code
_entity_poly.pdbx_strand_id
1 'polypeptide(L)'
;VGQTEVIEQVLICLICDAHALLEGVPGLAKSLLVETLSRCITGTTFRRIQFVPDMLPSDILGVNAFNPIKQDFYIIKGPIFANFILADEINRAPPKTQAAMMEAMQERKVNIHKEEFILDKPFLVLATQNPLEQQGVYPLPEALVDRFFMKILVDYPKWDEELEIIDRNTLIKYDIFEPVKPVMDKQTILAIQRDVRKIYISTPVKEYILKIITATRIKDEKIKYTKYIKYGASPRGTIALALAARAVALMDGRDFVTPGDVKLIAHPVLRHRIILNYEGKAAGISTDEIIDEILEEVEVP
;
A
#
# COMPACT_ATOMS: atom_id res chain seq x y z
N VAL A 1 18.73 -0.65 4.14
CA VAL A 1 19.65 0.44 3.75
C VAL A 1 18.89 1.34 2.79
N GLY A 2 18.91 2.66 2.99
CA GLY A 2 18.37 3.64 2.02
C GLY A 2 16.85 3.74 1.82
N GLN A 3 16.06 2.93 2.51
CA GLN A 3 14.60 2.85 2.30
C GLN A 3 13.78 3.45 3.44
N THR A 4 14.28 4.47 4.13
CA THR A 4 13.62 5.04 5.31
C THR A 4 12.20 5.52 4.99
N GLU A 5 12.04 6.28 3.90
CA GLU A 5 10.73 6.78 3.48
C GLU A 5 9.75 5.65 3.12
N VAL A 6 10.23 4.62 2.41
CA VAL A 6 9.43 3.44 2.06
C VAL A 6 8.99 2.68 3.31
N ILE A 7 9.89 2.52 4.29
CA ILE A 7 9.59 1.89 5.58
C ILE A 7 8.52 2.69 6.32
N GLU A 8 8.67 4.02 6.41
CA GLU A 8 7.72 4.90 7.07
C GLU A 8 6.33 4.82 6.42
N GLN A 9 6.25 4.86 5.09
CA GLN A 9 4.97 4.74 4.36
C GLN A 9 4.32 3.37 4.58
N VAL A 10 5.10 2.28 4.63
CA VAL A 10 4.58 0.94 4.96
C VAL A 10 4.09 0.87 6.42
N LEU A 11 4.80 1.48 7.36
CA LEU A 11 4.37 1.58 8.76
C LEU A 11 3.08 2.38 8.89
N ILE A 12 2.94 3.48 8.15
CA ILE A 12 1.69 4.25 8.06
C ILE A 12 0.55 3.34 7.59
N CYS A 13 0.75 2.55 6.54
CA CYS A 13 -0.27 1.58 6.10
C CYS A 13 -0.64 0.57 7.20
N LEU A 14 0.33 0.05 7.95
CA LEU A 14 0.08 -0.87 9.07
C LEU A 14 -0.73 -0.19 10.20
N ILE A 15 -0.32 1.01 10.60
CA ILE A 15 -0.97 1.83 11.64
C ILE A 15 -2.40 2.19 11.24
N CYS A 16 -2.64 2.47 9.95
CA CYS A 16 -3.95 2.83 9.43
C CYS A 16 -4.86 1.62 9.14
N ASP A 17 -4.40 0.38 9.38
CA ASP A 17 -5.10 -0.86 8.97
C ASP A 17 -5.42 -0.87 7.47
N ALA A 18 -4.43 -0.51 6.65
CA ALA A 18 -4.58 -0.19 5.24
C ALA A 18 -3.52 -0.91 4.36
N HIS A 19 -3.56 -0.71 3.04
CA HIS A 19 -2.73 -1.43 2.06
C HIS A 19 -1.94 -0.54 1.15
N ALA A 20 -0.77 -1.01 0.70
CA ALA A 20 0.03 -0.27 -0.27
C ALA A 20 0.28 -1.05 -1.55
N LEU A 21 0.41 -0.28 -2.63
CA LEU A 21 0.95 -0.72 -3.90
C LEU A 21 2.42 -0.26 -3.97
N LEU A 22 3.36 -1.20 -4.01
CA LEU A 22 4.80 -0.99 -4.10
C LEU A 22 5.26 -1.06 -5.56
N GLU A 23 5.38 0.08 -6.21
CA GLU A 23 5.89 0.16 -7.58
C GLU A 23 7.40 0.42 -7.57
N GLY A 24 8.13 -0.30 -8.42
CA GLY A 24 9.58 -0.16 -8.52
C GLY A 24 10.18 -1.38 -9.22
N VAL A 25 11.42 -1.27 -9.67
CA VAL A 25 12.07 -2.36 -10.41
C VAL A 25 12.34 -3.59 -9.52
N PRO A 26 12.59 -4.77 -10.12
CA PRO A 26 13.00 -5.96 -9.39
C PRO A 26 14.30 -5.75 -8.63
N GLY A 27 14.49 -6.50 -7.54
CA GLY A 27 15.76 -6.50 -6.79
C GLY A 27 15.88 -5.43 -5.69
N LEU A 28 14.90 -4.54 -5.52
CA LEU A 28 14.93 -3.47 -4.51
C LEU A 28 14.51 -3.93 -3.10
N ALA A 29 14.86 -5.16 -2.72
CA ALA A 29 14.65 -5.72 -1.38
C ALA A 29 13.20 -5.62 -0.82
N LYS A 30 12.17 -5.44 -1.67
CA LYS A 30 10.76 -5.36 -1.26
C LYS A 30 10.33 -6.58 -0.44
N SER A 31 10.74 -7.78 -0.84
CA SER A 31 10.47 -9.00 -0.08
C SER A 31 11.13 -8.99 1.31
N LEU A 32 12.39 -8.56 1.37
CA LEU A 32 13.14 -8.47 2.62
C LEU A 32 12.49 -7.48 3.59
N LEU A 33 12.01 -6.33 3.09
CA LEU A 33 11.30 -5.32 3.88
C LEU A 33 10.08 -5.92 4.60
N VAL A 34 9.19 -6.57 3.86
CA VAL A 34 7.93 -7.09 4.43
C VAL A 34 8.18 -8.24 5.40
N GLU A 35 9.09 -9.15 5.04
CA GLU A 35 9.43 -10.26 5.91
C GLU A 35 10.09 -9.77 7.20
N THR A 36 11.03 -8.82 7.11
CA THR A 36 11.67 -8.21 8.28
C THR A 36 10.64 -7.54 9.19
N LEU A 37 9.73 -6.74 8.62
CA LEU A 37 8.66 -6.09 9.40
C LEU A 37 7.77 -7.11 10.11
N SER A 38 7.40 -8.20 9.45
CA SER A 38 6.59 -9.25 10.08
C SER A 38 7.32 -9.93 11.26
N ARG A 39 8.64 -10.13 11.15
CA ARG A 39 9.47 -10.73 12.21
C ARG A 39 9.67 -9.80 13.40
N CYS A 40 9.56 -8.49 13.20
CA CYS A 40 9.56 -7.51 14.28
C CYS A 40 8.31 -7.58 15.18
N ILE A 41 7.23 -8.25 14.75
CA ILE A 41 5.95 -8.27 15.46
C ILE A 41 5.57 -9.72 15.82
N THR A 42 5.62 -10.05 17.11
CA THR A 42 5.26 -11.39 17.58
C THR A 42 3.78 -11.70 17.38
N GLY A 43 3.47 -12.99 17.19
CA GLY A 43 2.10 -13.47 17.00
C GLY A 43 1.50 -13.12 15.64
N THR A 44 2.33 -12.75 14.66
CA THR A 44 1.91 -12.50 13.28
C THR A 44 2.50 -13.54 12.32
N THR A 45 1.87 -13.66 11.16
CA THR A 45 2.25 -14.58 10.10
C THR A 45 2.55 -13.83 8.81
N PHE A 46 3.49 -14.34 8.03
CA PHE A 46 3.88 -13.79 6.73
C PHE A 46 3.62 -14.82 5.62
N ARG A 47 3.07 -14.34 4.50
CA ARG A 47 2.95 -15.11 3.26
C ARG A 47 3.34 -14.25 2.06
N ARG A 48 4.16 -14.82 1.19
CA ARG A 48 4.42 -14.30 -0.15
C ARG A 48 3.54 -15.05 -1.14
N ILE A 49 2.82 -14.31 -1.97
CA ILE A 49 2.00 -14.83 -3.06
C ILE A 49 2.61 -14.29 -4.35
N GLN A 50 3.21 -15.17 -5.15
CA GLN A 50 3.72 -14.82 -6.46
C GLN A 50 2.58 -14.94 -7.48
N PHE A 51 2.21 -13.83 -8.11
CA PHE A 51 1.16 -13.82 -9.12
C PHE A 51 1.72 -14.36 -10.44
N VAL A 52 0.96 -15.27 -11.07
CA VAL A 52 1.32 -15.93 -12.33
C VAL A 52 0.12 -15.91 -13.31
N PRO A 53 0.35 -16.00 -14.64
CA PRO A 53 -0.70 -15.82 -15.65
C PRO A 53 -1.86 -16.80 -15.59
N ASP A 54 -1.65 -17.99 -15.04
CA ASP A 54 -2.63 -19.07 -14.90
C ASP A 54 -3.26 -19.16 -13.49
N MET A 55 -2.88 -18.26 -12.58
CA MET A 55 -3.37 -18.27 -11.20
C MET A 55 -4.89 -18.07 -11.14
N LEU A 56 -5.57 -18.92 -10.40
CA LEU A 56 -7.01 -18.87 -10.15
C LEU A 56 -7.32 -18.12 -8.84
N PRO A 57 -8.52 -17.53 -8.69
CA PRO A 57 -8.97 -16.95 -7.43
C PRO A 57 -8.85 -17.91 -6.24
N SER A 58 -9.13 -19.20 -6.47
CA SER A 58 -9.04 -20.26 -5.47
C SER A 58 -7.64 -20.49 -4.93
N ASP A 59 -6.60 -20.19 -5.72
CA ASP A 59 -5.20 -20.36 -5.29
C ASP A 59 -4.81 -19.31 -4.23
N ILE A 60 -5.55 -18.20 -4.16
CA ILE A 60 -5.38 -17.13 -3.18
C ILE A 60 -6.35 -17.31 -2.01
N LEU A 61 -7.62 -17.53 -2.33
CA LEU A 61 -8.71 -17.55 -1.35
C LEU A 61 -8.81 -18.88 -0.62
N GLY A 62 -8.48 -19.99 -1.28
CA GLY A 62 -8.68 -21.35 -0.78
C GLY A 62 -9.73 -22.13 -1.57
N VAL A 63 -9.83 -23.42 -1.27
CA VAL A 63 -10.69 -24.38 -1.96
C VAL A 63 -11.50 -25.22 -0.99
N ASN A 64 -12.63 -25.74 -1.47
CA ASN A 64 -13.34 -26.81 -0.81
C ASN A 64 -12.87 -28.15 -1.39
N ALA A 65 -12.14 -28.93 -0.60
CA ALA A 65 -11.54 -30.19 -1.02
C ALA A 65 -12.38 -31.37 -0.51
N PHE A 66 -12.46 -32.43 -1.32
CA PHE A 66 -13.13 -33.66 -0.94
C PHE A 66 -12.13 -34.62 -0.27
N ASN A 67 -12.50 -35.16 0.89
CA ASN A 67 -11.78 -36.22 1.55
C ASN A 67 -12.36 -37.58 1.13
N PRO A 68 -11.65 -38.38 0.30
CA PRO A 68 -12.18 -39.65 -0.19
C PRO A 68 -12.34 -40.71 0.91
N ILE A 69 -11.59 -40.60 2.02
CA ILE A 69 -11.62 -41.56 3.12
C ILE A 69 -12.86 -41.33 3.98
N LYS A 70 -13.11 -40.07 4.35
CA LYS A 70 -14.25 -39.69 5.20
C LYS A 70 -15.54 -39.45 4.40
N GLN A 71 -15.43 -39.36 3.06
CA GLN A 71 -16.50 -38.95 2.16
C GLN A 71 -17.12 -37.60 2.55
N ASP A 72 -16.30 -36.69 3.08
CA ASP A 72 -16.70 -35.35 3.49
C ASP A 72 -15.94 -34.27 2.72
N PHE A 73 -16.44 -33.04 2.81
CA PHE A 73 -15.79 -31.86 2.26
C PHE A 73 -15.12 -31.07 3.39
N TYR A 74 -13.93 -30.54 3.14
CA TYR A 74 -13.21 -29.70 4.07
C TYR A 74 -12.55 -28.51 3.37
N ILE A 75 -12.45 -27.40 4.08
CA ILE A 75 -11.89 -26.16 3.55
C ILE A 75 -10.36 -26.16 3.70
N ILE A 76 -9.67 -25.92 2.59
CA ILE A 76 -8.24 -25.59 2.57
C ILE A 76 -8.13 -24.08 2.41
N LYS A 77 -7.70 -23.40 3.47
CA LYS A 77 -7.46 -21.95 3.48
C LYS A 77 -6.29 -21.60 2.56
N GLY A 78 -6.50 -20.62 1.68
CA GLY A 78 -5.46 -20.10 0.80
C GLY A 78 -4.41 -19.24 1.54
N PRO A 79 -3.36 -18.78 0.83
CA PRO A 79 -2.31 -17.95 1.41
C PRO A 79 -2.78 -16.57 1.85
N ILE A 80 -3.99 -16.13 1.49
CA ILE A 80 -4.58 -14.87 1.97
C ILE A 80 -4.83 -14.87 3.49
N PHE A 81 -4.86 -16.04 4.13
CA PHE A 81 -5.01 -16.18 5.57
C PHE A 81 -3.67 -16.01 6.30
N ALA A 82 -3.12 -14.80 6.25
CA ALA A 82 -1.93 -14.38 6.97
C ALA A 82 -2.02 -12.90 7.39
N ASN A 83 -1.18 -12.44 8.32
CA ASN A 83 -1.21 -11.05 8.79
C ASN A 83 -0.47 -10.11 7.84
N PHE A 84 0.66 -10.54 7.30
CA PHE A 84 1.46 -9.82 6.32
C PHE A 84 1.47 -10.59 5.01
N ILE A 85 1.03 -9.94 3.94
CA ILE A 85 0.98 -10.50 2.61
C ILE A 85 1.79 -9.66 1.66
N LEU A 86 2.78 -10.27 1.04
CA LEU A 86 3.43 -9.72 -0.14
C LEU A 86 2.81 -10.35 -1.39
N ALA A 87 2.04 -9.59 -2.14
CA ALA A 87 1.48 -10.00 -3.43
C ALA A 87 2.38 -9.51 -4.55
N ASP A 88 3.29 -10.38 -4.97
CA ASP A 88 4.35 -10.03 -5.90
C ASP A 88 3.85 -10.09 -7.34
N GLU A 89 4.15 -9.06 -8.13
CA GLU A 89 3.83 -8.94 -9.55
C GLU A 89 2.32 -9.11 -9.82
N ILE A 90 1.49 -8.39 -9.06
CA ILE A 90 0.02 -8.53 -9.11
C ILE A 90 -0.56 -8.35 -10.53
N ASN A 91 0.13 -7.58 -11.36
CA ASN A 91 -0.18 -7.38 -12.78
C ASN A 91 0.03 -8.63 -13.64
N ARG A 92 0.60 -9.74 -13.16
CA ARG A 92 0.78 -10.96 -13.96
C ARG A 92 -0.44 -11.89 -13.93
N ALA A 93 -1.29 -11.82 -12.90
CA ALA A 93 -2.46 -12.69 -12.85
C ALA A 93 -3.66 -12.11 -13.63
N PRO A 94 -4.60 -12.96 -14.05
CA PRO A 94 -5.81 -12.52 -14.74
C PRO A 94 -6.66 -11.56 -13.91
N PRO A 95 -7.46 -10.68 -14.54
CA PRO A 95 -8.29 -9.68 -13.85
C PRO A 95 -9.24 -10.26 -12.79
N LYS A 96 -9.76 -11.48 -12.99
CA LYS A 96 -10.62 -12.16 -12.00
C LYS A 96 -9.88 -12.48 -10.70
N THR A 97 -8.62 -12.90 -10.81
CA THR A 97 -7.75 -13.24 -9.68
C THR A 97 -7.32 -11.98 -8.92
N GLN A 98 -6.98 -10.92 -9.66
CA GLN A 98 -6.73 -9.60 -9.08
C GLN A 98 -7.96 -9.08 -8.31
N ALA A 99 -9.14 -9.15 -8.92
CA ALA A 99 -10.38 -8.69 -8.30
C ALA A 99 -10.72 -9.48 -7.02
N ALA A 100 -10.56 -10.81 -7.04
CA ALA A 100 -10.81 -11.67 -5.88
C ALA A 100 -9.91 -11.30 -4.68
N MET A 101 -8.62 -11.04 -4.94
CA MET A 101 -7.72 -10.56 -3.89
C MET A 101 -8.13 -9.18 -3.38
N MET A 102 -8.46 -8.24 -4.27
CA MET A 102 -8.90 -6.88 -3.89
C MET A 102 -10.22 -6.87 -3.11
N GLU A 103 -11.09 -7.86 -3.35
CA GLU A 103 -12.32 -8.06 -2.58
C GLU A 103 -12.00 -8.56 -1.17
N ALA A 104 -11.19 -9.61 -1.02
CA ALA A 104 -10.74 -10.09 0.28
C ALA A 104 -10.03 -8.98 1.08
N MET A 105 -9.21 -8.19 0.39
CA MET A 105 -8.55 -7.00 0.92
C MET A 105 -9.56 -5.99 1.46
N GLN A 106 -10.58 -5.63 0.68
CA GLN A 106 -11.54 -4.61 1.09
C GLN A 106 -12.51 -5.09 2.17
N GLU A 107 -12.98 -6.33 2.07
CA GLU A 107 -14.03 -6.90 2.92
C GLU A 107 -13.48 -7.49 4.23
N ARG A 108 -12.17 -7.68 4.34
CA ARG A 108 -11.51 -8.31 5.52
C ARG A 108 -12.02 -9.73 5.81
N LYS A 109 -12.62 -10.38 4.82
CA LYS A 109 -13.22 -11.71 4.89
C LYS A 109 -13.22 -12.35 3.52
N VAL A 110 -13.32 -13.67 3.50
CA VAL A 110 -13.32 -14.49 2.29
C VAL A 110 -14.49 -15.46 2.36
N ASN A 111 -15.19 -15.63 1.24
CA ASN A 111 -16.24 -16.63 1.10
C ASN A 111 -15.71 -17.84 0.34
N ILE A 112 -15.72 -19.01 0.96
CA ILE A 112 -15.33 -20.28 0.33
C ILE A 112 -16.52 -21.21 0.38
N HIS A 113 -17.09 -21.55 -0.78
CA HIS A 113 -18.23 -22.47 -0.91
C HIS A 113 -19.40 -22.17 0.05
N LYS A 114 -19.76 -20.89 0.19
CA LYS A 114 -20.85 -20.35 1.05
C LYS A 114 -20.54 -20.24 2.55
N GLU A 115 -19.32 -20.58 2.98
CA GLU A 115 -18.84 -20.30 4.33
C GLU A 115 -18.00 -19.01 4.33
N GLU A 116 -18.25 -18.14 5.30
CA GLU A 116 -17.54 -16.89 5.49
C GLU A 116 -16.40 -17.06 6.49
N PHE A 117 -15.20 -16.62 6.11
CA PHE A 117 -14.01 -16.66 6.95
C PHE A 117 -13.43 -15.27 7.13
N ILE A 118 -13.35 -14.81 8.38
CA ILE A 118 -12.75 -13.52 8.72
C ILE A 118 -11.22 -13.63 8.65
N LEU A 119 -10.58 -12.62 8.04
CA LEU A 119 -9.12 -12.53 7.98
C LEU A 119 -8.56 -12.05 9.31
N ASP A 120 -7.46 -12.67 9.71
CA ASP A 120 -6.85 -12.42 11.01
C ASP A 120 -6.16 -11.05 11.04
N LYS A 121 -6.32 -10.30 12.13
CA LYS A 121 -5.80 -8.92 12.26
C LYS A 121 -4.47 -8.89 13.02
N PRO A 122 -3.56 -7.94 12.78
CA PRO A 122 -3.59 -6.97 11.68
C PRO A 122 -3.51 -7.69 10.34
N PHE A 123 -4.05 -7.06 9.29
CA PHE A 123 -4.08 -7.62 7.95
C PHE A 123 -3.54 -6.60 6.95
N LEU A 124 -2.27 -6.74 6.59
CA LEU A 124 -1.53 -5.86 5.69
C LEU A 124 -1.14 -6.61 4.41
N VAL A 125 -1.79 -6.24 3.32
CA VAL A 125 -1.36 -6.54 1.95
C VAL A 125 -0.45 -5.43 1.42
N LEU A 126 0.71 -5.83 0.90
CA LEU A 126 1.62 -5.04 0.09
C LEU A 126 1.71 -5.70 -1.28
N ALA A 127 1.10 -5.08 -2.30
CA ALA A 127 1.14 -5.59 -3.66
C ALA A 127 2.28 -4.94 -4.42
N THR A 128 3.07 -5.68 -5.18
CA THR A 128 4.14 -5.11 -6.01
C THR A 128 3.73 -5.05 -7.47
N GLN A 129 4.25 -4.04 -8.17
CA GLN A 129 4.19 -3.94 -9.62
C GLN A 129 5.57 -3.59 -10.16
N ASN A 130 5.96 -4.29 -11.22
CA ASN A 130 7.14 -3.97 -11.99
C ASN A 130 6.74 -3.12 -13.20
N PRO A 131 7.14 -1.84 -13.28
CA PRO A 131 6.76 -0.97 -14.38
C PRO A 131 7.41 -1.33 -15.72
N LEU A 132 8.49 -2.12 -15.71
CA LEU A 132 9.24 -2.49 -16.92
C LEU A 132 8.66 -3.70 -17.66
N GLU A 133 7.75 -4.45 -17.03
CA GLU A 133 7.25 -5.70 -17.57
C GLU A 133 6.08 -5.43 -18.53
N GLN A 134 6.31 -5.59 -19.84
CA GLN A 134 5.34 -5.27 -20.89
C GLN A 134 4.66 -6.50 -21.51
N GLN A 135 5.19 -7.71 -21.30
CA GLN A 135 4.67 -8.94 -21.88
C GLN A 135 3.98 -9.80 -20.82
N GLY A 136 2.79 -10.32 -21.14
CA GLY A 136 2.06 -11.23 -20.25
C GLY A 136 1.52 -10.56 -18.98
N VAL A 137 1.32 -9.24 -19.02
CA VAL A 137 0.78 -8.46 -17.90
C VAL A 137 -0.63 -7.95 -18.19
N TYR A 138 -1.46 -7.95 -17.15
CA TYR A 138 -2.79 -7.39 -17.06
C TYR A 138 -2.72 -6.15 -16.15
N PRO A 139 -2.75 -4.93 -16.70
CA PRO A 139 -2.69 -3.72 -15.88
C PRO A 139 -3.88 -3.68 -14.92
N LEU A 140 -3.63 -3.27 -13.68
CA LEU A 140 -4.71 -3.06 -12.73
C LEU A 140 -5.60 -1.91 -13.24
N PRO A 141 -6.93 -2.11 -13.35
CA PRO A 141 -7.84 -1.01 -13.59
C PRO A 141 -7.71 0.06 -12.51
N GLU A 142 -7.83 1.33 -12.89
CA GLU A 142 -7.74 2.48 -11.97
C GLU A 142 -8.68 2.34 -10.75
N ALA A 143 -9.86 1.75 -10.96
CA ALA A 143 -10.82 1.48 -9.90
C ALA A 143 -10.33 0.44 -8.86
N LEU A 144 -9.45 -0.48 -9.23
CA LEU A 144 -8.77 -1.38 -8.29
C LEU A 144 -7.59 -0.68 -7.62
N VAL A 145 -6.84 0.11 -8.38
CA VAL A 145 -5.70 0.88 -7.86
C VAL A 145 -6.15 1.85 -6.76
N ASP A 146 -7.29 2.54 -6.92
CA ASP A 146 -7.85 3.46 -5.92
C ASP A 146 -8.20 2.78 -4.57
N ARG A 147 -8.31 1.44 -4.54
CA ARG A 147 -8.51 0.66 -3.30
C ARG A 147 -7.26 0.59 -2.43
N PHE A 148 -6.07 0.78 -3.00
CA PHE A 148 -4.85 0.88 -2.21
C PHE A 148 -4.79 2.23 -1.50
N PHE A 149 -4.41 2.21 -0.23
CA PHE A 149 -4.29 3.40 0.59
C PHE A 149 -3.20 4.33 0.04
N MET A 150 -2.05 3.74 -0.31
CA MET A 150 -0.90 4.43 -0.88
C MET A 150 -0.33 3.68 -2.08
N LYS A 151 0.23 4.44 -3.04
CA LYS A 151 1.18 3.96 -4.04
C LYS A 151 2.57 4.46 -3.66
N ILE A 152 3.40 3.54 -3.20
CA ILE A 152 4.76 3.80 -2.71
C ILE A 152 5.71 3.49 -3.87
N LEU A 153 6.53 4.47 -4.23
CA LEU A 153 7.59 4.30 -5.22
C LEU A 153 8.85 3.84 -4.50
N VAL A 154 9.46 2.77 -5.00
CA VAL A 154 10.74 2.25 -4.52
C VAL A 154 11.75 2.46 -5.64
N ASP A 155 12.69 3.37 -5.43
CA ASP A 155 13.75 3.69 -6.38
C ASP A 155 15.05 2.96 -6.03
N TYR A 156 16.04 3.06 -6.92
CA TYR A 156 17.37 2.55 -6.67
C TYR A 156 18.03 3.24 -5.47
N PRO A 157 18.83 2.50 -4.68
CA PRO A 157 19.60 3.10 -3.59
C PRO A 157 20.57 4.15 -4.14
N LYS A 158 20.88 5.15 -3.32
CA LYS A 158 21.95 6.11 -3.62
C LYS A 158 23.30 5.41 -3.58
N TRP A 159 24.32 6.05 -4.15
CA TRP A 159 25.70 5.52 -4.18
C TRP A 159 26.18 5.00 -2.82
N ASP A 160 26.06 5.78 -1.75
CA ASP A 160 26.53 5.39 -0.41
C ASP A 160 25.72 4.22 0.17
N GLU A 161 24.43 4.16 -0.14
CA GLU A 161 23.53 3.08 0.27
C GLU A 161 23.86 1.79 -0.48
N GLU A 162 24.19 1.89 -1.77
CA GLU A 162 24.59 0.76 -2.61
C GLU A 162 25.95 0.21 -2.20
N LEU A 163 26.90 1.08 -1.81
CA LEU A 163 28.17 0.69 -1.22
C LEU A 163 27.96 -0.09 0.09
N GLU A 164 27.10 0.41 0.98
CA GLU A 164 26.75 -0.29 2.22
C GLU A 164 26.05 -1.63 1.95
N ILE A 165 25.24 -1.73 0.90
CA ILE A 165 24.63 -2.99 0.47
C ILE A 165 25.70 -3.99 0.04
N ILE A 166 26.74 -3.58 -0.68
CA ILE A 166 27.87 -4.44 -1.06
C ILE A 166 28.55 -4.97 0.22
N ASP A 167 28.94 -4.07 1.12
CA ASP A 167 29.64 -4.45 2.36
C ASP A 167 28.81 -5.41 3.21
N ARG A 168 27.51 -5.12 3.36
CA ARG A 168 26.62 -5.97 4.15
C ARG A 168 26.37 -7.31 3.49
N ASN A 169 26.05 -7.37 2.19
CA ASN A 169 25.59 -8.59 1.51
C ASN A 169 26.71 -9.52 1.05
N THR A 170 27.92 -9.02 0.79
CA THR A 170 29.06 -9.84 0.35
C THR A 170 29.82 -10.49 1.50
N LEU A 171 29.67 -9.96 2.72
CA LEU A 171 30.33 -10.47 3.93
C LEU A 171 29.44 -11.42 4.76
N ILE A 172 28.20 -11.68 4.34
CA ILE A 172 27.24 -12.48 5.10
C ILE A 172 27.65 -13.95 5.15
N LYS A 173 28.06 -14.42 6.34
CA LYS A 173 28.24 -15.85 6.67
C LYS A 173 27.05 -16.44 7.47
N TYR A 174 26.03 -15.63 7.78
CA TYR A 174 24.96 -15.95 8.73
C TYR A 174 23.56 -15.68 8.16
N ASP A 175 22.49 -16.15 8.81
CA ASP A 175 21.11 -15.88 8.41
C ASP A 175 20.84 -14.36 8.48
N ILE A 176 20.38 -13.76 7.37
CA ILE A 176 20.07 -12.32 7.26
C ILE A 176 19.03 -11.85 8.29
N PHE A 177 18.24 -12.77 8.85
CA PHE A 177 17.21 -12.49 9.84
C PHE A 177 17.65 -12.74 11.29
N GLU A 178 18.81 -13.34 11.53
CA GLU A 178 19.35 -13.56 12.89
C GLU A 178 19.38 -12.29 13.78
N PRO A 179 19.75 -11.08 13.27
CA PRO A 179 19.73 -9.88 14.10
C PRO A 179 18.33 -9.32 14.37
N VAL A 180 17.30 -9.78 13.65
CA VAL A 180 15.95 -9.22 13.75
C VAL A 180 15.25 -9.79 14.99
N LYS A 181 15.16 -8.96 16.03
CA LYS A 181 14.44 -9.31 17.26
C LYS A 181 13.04 -8.71 17.24
N PRO A 182 12.02 -9.45 17.69
CA PRO A 182 10.69 -8.88 17.85
C PRO A 182 10.71 -7.72 18.84
N VAL A 183 10.08 -6.61 18.47
CA VAL A 183 10.03 -5.37 19.27
C VAL A 183 8.66 -5.14 19.90
N MET A 184 7.61 -5.76 19.35
CA MET A 184 6.25 -5.65 19.87
C MET A 184 5.41 -6.88 19.53
N ASP A 185 4.22 -6.96 20.09
CA ASP A 185 3.25 -8.01 19.79
C ASP A 185 2.11 -7.51 18.90
N LYS A 186 1.38 -8.46 18.34
CA LYS A 186 0.18 -8.22 17.55
C LYS A 186 -0.87 -7.38 18.30
N GLN A 187 -1.03 -7.52 19.61
CA GLN A 187 -2.05 -6.78 20.37
C GLN A 187 -1.70 -5.28 20.47
N THR A 188 -0.41 -4.98 20.58
CA THR A 188 0.11 -3.61 20.59
C THR A 188 -0.18 -2.92 19.26
N ILE A 189 0.01 -3.62 18.13
CA ILE A 189 -0.36 -3.08 16.81
C ILE A 189 -1.86 -2.76 16.74
N LEU A 190 -2.72 -3.66 17.24
CA LEU A 190 -4.17 -3.42 17.25
C LEU A 190 -4.56 -2.25 18.16
N ALA A 191 -3.83 -2.01 19.25
CA ALA A 191 -4.02 -0.82 20.08
C ALA A 191 -3.62 0.46 19.32
N ILE A 192 -2.46 0.47 18.68
CA ILE A 192 -1.98 1.58 17.84
C ILE A 192 -2.99 1.92 16.73
N GLN A 193 -3.55 0.91 16.05
CA GLN A 193 -4.58 1.10 15.02
C GLN A 193 -5.88 1.72 15.56
N ARG A 194 -6.19 1.55 16.85
CA ARG A 194 -7.32 2.23 17.51
C ARG A 194 -6.97 3.66 17.89
N ASP A 195 -5.75 3.87 18.38
CA ASP A 195 -5.29 5.15 18.91
C ASP A 195 -5.03 6.18 17.81
N VAL A 196 -4.53 5.77 16.64
CA VAL A 196 -4.35 6.68 15.49
C VAL A 196 -5.66 7.38 15.09
N ARG A 197 -6.82 6.72 15.30
CA ARG A 197 -8.14 7.30 14.97
C ARG A 197 -8.57 8.40 15.95
N LYS A 198 -7.93 8.49 17.12
CA LYS A 198 -8.21 9.48 18.17
C LYS A 198 -7.41 10.78 17.97
N ILE A 199 -6.33 10.74 17.18
CA ILE A 199 -5.51 11.92 16.87
C ILE A 199 -6.38 13.05 16.33
N TYR A 200 -6.23 14.23 16.91
CA TYR A 200 -7.06 15.38 16.62
C TYR A 200 -6.73 15.97 15.25
N ILE A 201 -7.77 16.33 14.48
CA ILE A 201 -7.64 17.11 13.26
C ILE A 201 -8.55 18.32 13.41
N SER A 202 -7.93 19.51 13.43
CA SER A 202 -8.65 20.77 13.51
C SER A 202 -9.48 21.01 12.25
N THR A 203 -10.54 21.82 12.36
CA THR A 203 -11.38 22.20 11.20
C THR A 203 -10.56 22.83 10.07
N PRO A 204 -9.60 23.75 10.32
CA PRO A 204 -8.77 24.32 9.26
C PRO A 204 -7.95 23.27 8.51
N VAL A 205 -7.40 22.25 9.19
CA VAL A 205 -6.67 21.16 8.52
C VAL A 205 -7.61 20.27 7.70
N LYS A 206 -8.83 20.02 8.16
CA LYS A 206 -9.83 19.29 7.36
C LYS A 206 -10.20 20.07 6.10
N GLU A 207 -10.40 21.38 6.21
CA GLU A 207 -10.65 22.25 5.07
C GLU A 207 -9.48 22.28 4.10
N TYR A 208 -8.23 22.30 4.61
CA TYR A 208 -7.02 22.19 3.80
C TYR A 208 -7.00 20.90 2.97
N ILE A 209 -7.28 19.74 3.59
CA ILE A 209 -7.41 18.45 2.89
C ILE A 209 -8.51 18.51 1.81
N LEU A 210 -9.65 19.12 2.13
CA LEU A 210 -10.75 19.25 1.16
C LEU A 210 -10.37 20.16 -0.01
N LYS A 211 -9.65 21.27 0.22
CA LYS A 211 -9.14 22.15 -0.83
C LYS A 211 -8.20 21.40 -1.77
N ILE A 212 -7.22 20.64 -1.23
CA ILE A 212 -6.32 19.80 -2.03
C ILE A 212 -7.11 18.82 -2.91
N ILE A 213 -8.03 18.06 -2.31
CA ILE A 213 -8.83 17.08 -3.05
C ILE A 213 -9.70 17.75 -4.12
N THR A 214 -10.25 18.92 -3.82
CA THR A 214 -11.10 19.67 -4.75
C THR A 214 -10.30 20.21 -5.93
N ALA A 215 -9.07 20.67 -5.71
CA ALA A 215 -8.14 21.08 -6.76
C ALA A 215 -7.80 19.94 -7.73
N THR A 216 -7.82 18.68 -7.28
CA THR A 216 -7.66 17.54 -8.21
C THR A 216 -8.89 17.32 -9.12
N ARG A 217 -10.07 17.84 -8.77
CA ARG A 217 -11.35 17.58 -9.46
C ARG A 217 -11.84 18.75 -10.28
N ILE A 218 -11.62 19.96 -9.79
CA ILE A 218 -12.04 21.21 -10.42
C ILE A 218 -10.81 21.82 -11.07
N LYS A 219 -10.90 22.05 -12.39
CA LYS A 219 -9.84 22.72 -13.14
C LYS A 219 -9.78 24.17 -12.68
N ASP A 220 -8.62 24.60 -12.22
CA ASP A 220 -8.35 25.97 -11.80
C ASP A 220 -7.29 26.56 -12.74
N GLU A 221 -7.55 27.74 -13.28
CA GLU A 221 -6.61 28.42 -14.16
C GLU A 221 -5.33 28.85 -13.43
N LYS A 222 -5.38 28.98 -12.09
CA LYS A 222 -4.21 29.27 -11.26
C LYS A 222 -3.26 28.06 -11.13
N ILE A 223 -3.79 26.84 -11.23
CA ILE A 223 -3.03 25.59 -11.12
C ILE A 223 -2.92 24.99 -12.52
N LYS A 224 -1.84 25.34 -13.22
CA LYS A 224 -1.68 25.14 -14.67
C LYS A 224 -1.83 23.69 -15.09
N TYR A 225 -1.41 22.74 -14.26
CA TYR A 225 -1.45 21.33 -14.57
C TYR A 225 -2.81 20.67 -14.29
N THR A 226 -3.75 21.32 -13.60
CA THR A 226 -5.10 20.76 -13.39
C THR A 226 -5.86 20.51 -14.69
N LYS A 227 -5.55 21.26 -15.76
CA LYS A 227 -6.12 21.03 -17.10
C LYS A 227 -5.78 19.64 -17.66
N TYR A 228 -4.66 19.05 -17.24
CA TYR A 228 -4.21 17.72 -17.65
C TYR A 228 -4.90 16.60 -16.89
N ILE A 229 -5.69 16.91 -15.85
CA ILE A 229 -6.45 15.93 -15.09
C ILE A 229 -7.73 15.57 -15.86
N LYS A 230 -7.90 14.28 -16.14
CA LYS A 230 -9.15 13.70 -16.65
C LYS A 230 -10.12 13.38 -15.51
N TYR A 231 -9.61 12.76 -14.44
CA TYR A 231 -10.36 12.45 -13.23
C TYR A 231 -9.49 12.69 -11.99
N GLY A 232 -10.04 13.42 -11.02
CA GLY A 232 -9.38 13.69 -9.74
C GLY A 232 -9.58 12.59 -8.71
N ALA A 233 -8.98 12.80 -7.54
CA ALA A 233 -8.98 11.82 -6.46
C ALA A 233 -10.40 11.54 -5.94
N SER A 234 -10.71 10.27 -5.64
CA SER A 234 -12.00 9.85 -5.09
C SER A 234 -12.17 10.28 -3.61
N PRO A 235 -13.35 10.14 -2.99
CA PRO A 235 -13.51 10.33 -1.54
C PRO A 235 -12.58 9.45 -0.68
N ARG A 236 -12.08 8.33 -1.23
CA ARG A 236 -11.07 7.51 -0.56
C ARG A 236 -9.76 8.29 -0.38
N GLY A 237 -9.40 9.15 -1.33
CA GLY A 237 -8.26 10.06 -1.20
C GLY A 237 -8.41 11.01 -0.01
N THR A 238 -9.60 11.58 0.19
CA THR A 238 -9.90 12.45 1.35
C THR A 238 -9.70 11.72 2.68
N ILE A 239 -10.25 10.51 2.78
CA ILE A 239 -10.14 9.69 3.99
C ILE A 239 -8.69 9.25 4.22
N ALA A 240 -7.99 8.87 3.15
CA ALA A 240 -6.62 8.42 3.20
C ALA A 240 -5.66 9.53 3.63
N LEU A 241 -5.79 10.74 3.09
CA LEU A 241 -4.98 11.90 3.53
C LEU A 241 -5.16 12.16 5.02
N ALA A 242 -6.42 12.25 5.49
CA ALA A 242 -6.71 12.52 6.89
C ALA A 242 -6.16 11.43 7.82
N LEU A 243 -6.33 10.16 7.46
CA LEU A 243 -5.89 9.04 8.29
C LEU A 243 -4.37 8.86 8.25
N ALA A 244 -3.72 9.07 7.10
CA ALA A 244 -2.27 9.03 6.96
C ALA A 244 -1.60 10.17 7.75
N ALA A 245 -2.15 11.39 7.67
CA ALA A 245 -1.64 12.52 8.44
C ALA A 245 -1.72 12.29 9.96
N ARG A 246 -2.76 11.57 10.43
CA ARG A 246 -2.83 11.12 11.83
C ARG A 246 -1.74 10.12 12.19
N ALA A 247 -1.43 9.19 11.29
CA ALA A 247 -0.36 8.21 11.52
C ALA A 247 1.00 8.90 11.58
N VAL A 248 1.26 9.88 10.71
CA VAL A 248 2.47 10.72 10.77
C VAL A 248 2.57 11.42 12.13
N ALA A 249 1.52 12.14 12.53
CA ALA A 249 1.50 12.81 13.83
C ALA A 249 1.74 11.85 15.00
N LEU A 250 1.13 10.66 14.98
CA LEU A 250 1.33 9.63 16.00
C LEU A 250 2.77 9.10 16.03
N MET A 251 3.37 8.86 14.86
CA MET A 251 4.78 8.41 14.75
C MET A 251 5.76 9.46 15.29
N ASP A 252 5.42 10.74 15.16
CA ASP A 252 6.16 11.86 15.75
C ASP A 252 5.85 12.10 17.23
N GLY A 253 4.98 11.29 17.85
CA GLY A 253 4.59 11.44 19.25
C GLY A 253 3.63 12.61 19.53
N ARG A 254 2.99 13.16 18.49
CA ARG A 254 2.00 14.24 18.60
C ARG A 254 0.58 13.68 18.63
N ASP A 255 -0.32 14.38 19.32
CA ASP A 255 -1.74 14.06 19.43
C ASP A 255 -2.65 14.90 18.50
N PHE A 256 -2.05 15.77 17.67
CA PHE A 256 -2.74 16.58 16.67
C PHE A 256 -2.00 16.61 15.33
N VAL A 257 -2.78 16.74 14.26
CA VAL A 257 -2.30 16.86 12.87
C VAL A 257 -2.00 18.32 12.52
N THR A 258 -0.89 18.54 11.82
CA THR A 258 -0.50 19.80 11.19
C THR A 258 -0.68 19.74 9.67
N PRO A 259 -0.75 20.89 8.97
CA PRO A 259 -0.75 20.89 7.50
C PRO A 259 0.51 20.25 6.89
N GLY A 260 1.66 20.32 7.60
CA GLY A 260 2.90 19.68 7.17
C GLY A 260 2.76 18.16 7.05
N ASP A 261 2.03 17.53 7.98
CA ASP A 261 1.75 16.10 7.95
C ASP A 261 0.99 15.71 6.69
N VAL A 262 0.01 16.54 6.28
CA VAL A 262 -0.78 16.33 5.06
C VAL A 262 0.09 16.45 3.81
N LYS A 263 0.98 17.46 3.76
CA LYS A 263 1.90 17.64 2.64
C LYS A 263 2.85 16.45 2.48
N LEU A 264 3.39 15.94 3.59
CA LEU A 264 4.33 14.81 3.61
C LEU A 264 3.76 13.55 2.93
N ILE A 265 2.47 13.26 3.15
CA ILE A 265 1.82 12.04 2.64
C ILE A 265 0.99 12.26 1.36
N ALA A 266 0.96 13.48 0.83
CA ALA A 266 0.11 13.82 -0.31
C ALA A 266 0.46 13.00 -1.55
N HIS A 267 1.75 12.91 -1.87
CA HIS A 267 2.28 12.14 -2.99
C HIS A 267 1.84 10.67 -2.97
N PRO A 268 2.23 9.85 -1.98
CA PRO A 268 1.89 8.43 -1.97
C PRO A 268 0.38 8.19 -1.90
N VAL A 269 -0.41 9.13 -1.36
CA VAL A 269 -1.87 9.00 -1.30
C VAL A 269 -2.55 9.40 -2.62
N LEU A 270 -2.07 10.41 -3.34
CA LEU A 270 -2.80 10.99 -4.46
C LEU A 270 -2.32 10.52 -5.84
N ARG A 271 -1.05 10.12 -5.98
CA ARG A 271 -0.43 9.88 -7.30
C ARG A 271 -1.13 8.83 -8.16
N HIS A 272 -1.77 7.85 -7.53
CA HIS A 272 -2.52 6.77 -8.18
C HIS A 272 -4.03 7.03 -8.25
N ARG A 273 -4.47 8.20 -7.79
CA ARG A 273 -5.87 8.65 -7.78
C ARG A 273 -6.13 9.79 -8.77
N ILE A 274 -5.08 10.31 -9.40
CA ILE A 274 -5.17 11.35 -10.43
C ILE A 274 -4.95 10.68 -11.78
N ILE A 275 -5.98 10.71 -12.63
CA ILE A 275 -5.91 10.12 -13.97
C ILE A 275 -5.68 11.24 -14.98
N LEU A 276 -4.59 11.15 -15.73
CA LEU A 276 -4.24 12.14 -16.75
C LEU A 276 -5.06 11.95 -18.04
N ASN A 277 -5.34 13.08 -18.71
CA ASN A 277 -5.87 13.11 -20.06
C ASN A 277 -4.77 12.81 -21.10
N TYR A 278 -5.15 12.70 -22.38
CA TYR A 278 -4.20 12.38 -23.44
C TYR A 278 -3.10 13.44 -23.60
N GLU A 279 -3.45 14.72 -23.48
CA GLU A 279 -2.50 15.84 -23.60
C GLU A 279 -1.44 15.81 -22.51
N GLY A 280 -1.82 15.56 -21.25
CA GLY A 280 -0.89 15.44 -20.13
C GLY A 280 0.08 14.29 -20.31
N LYS A 281 -0.43 13.13 -20.76
CA LYS A 281 0.41 11.97 -21.09
C LYS A 281 1.38 12.26 -22.23
N ALA A 282 0.92 12.93 -23.29
CA ALA A 282 1.75 13.30 -24.44
C ALA A 282 2.81 14.35 -24.07
N ALA A 283 2.50 15.26 -23.14
CA ALA A 283 3.43 16.26 -22.62
C ALA A 283 4.44 15.70 -21.61
N GLY A 284 4.34 14.41 -21.23
CA GLY A 284 5.22 13.79 -20.25
C GLY A 284 5.04 14.28 -18.81
N ILE A 285 3.91 14.93 -18.52
CA ILE A 285 3.62 15.45 -17.17
C ILE A 285 3.31 14.26 -16.24
N SER A 286 3.98 14.24 -15.10
CA SER A 286 3.74 13.25 -14.05
C SER A 286 2.60 13.67 -13.12
N THR A 287 2.02 12.69 -12.42
CA THR A 287 1.02 13.00 -11.38
C THR A 287 1.64 13.66 -10.15
N ASP A 288 2.92 13.39 -9.87
CA ASP A 288 3.66 14.03 -8.78
C ASP A 288 3.86 15.53 -9.04
N GLU A 289 4.23 15.95 -10.26
CA GLU A 289 4.31 17.38 -10.63
C GLU A 289 2.99 18.13 -10.45
N ILE A 290 1.85 17.46 -10.71
CA ILE A 290 0.52 18.01 -10.47
C ILE A 290 0.26 18.18 -8.98
N ILE A 291 0.68 17.21 -8.17
CA ILE A 291 0.50 17.25 -6.72
C ILE A 291 1.36 18.37 -6.12
N ASP A 292 2.63 18.50 -6.54
CA ASP A 292 3.51 19.58 -6.13
C ASP A 292 2.88 20.95 -6.37
N GLU A 293 2.41 21.21 -7.60
CA GLU A 293 1.77 22.49 -7.95
C GLU A 293 0.51 22.75 -7.10
N ILE A 294 -0.31 21.72 -6.84
CA ILE A 294 -1.48 21.84 -5.97
C ILE A 294 -1.07 22.19 -4.53
N LEU A 295 0.00 21.59 -4.00
CA LEU A 295 0.45 21.83 -2.62
C LEU A 295 1.13 23.19 -2.42
N GLU A 296 1.67 23.77 -3.49
CA GLU A 296 2.23 25.13 -3.53
C GLU A 296 1.11 26.19 -3.58
N GLU A 297 0.11 26.00 -4.42
CA GLU A 297 -0.96 26.99 -4.65
C GLU A 297 -2.07 26.95 -3.58
N VAL A 298 -2.35 25.79 -2.99
CA VAL A 298 -3.37 25.70 -1.93
C VAL A 298 -2.81 26.28 -0.63
N GLU A 299 -3.34 27.45 -0.24
CA GLU A 299 -2.96 28.14 0.99
C GLU A 299 -3.09 27.25 2.23
N VAL A 300 -2.01 27.26 3.03
CA VAL A 300 -1.96 26.61 4.34
C VAL A 300 -2.76 27.46 5.35
N PRO A 301 -3.64 26.83 6.16
CA PRO A 301 -4.43 27.54 7.17
C PRO A 301 -3.62 28.09 8.34
#